data_AF-A0A7C6JDE7-F1
#
_entry.id   AF-A0A7C6JDE7-F1
#
_cell.length_a   1.000
_cell.length_b   1.000
_cell.length_c   1.000
_cell.angle_alpha   90.00
_cell.angle_beta   90.00
_cell.angle_gamma   90.00
#
_symmetry.space_group_name_H-M   'P 1'
#
loop_
_entity.id
_entity.type
_entity.pdbx_description
1 polymer ?
#
loop_
_entity_poly.entity_id
_entity_poly.type
_entity_poly.pdbx_seq_one_letter_code
_entity_poly.pdbx_strand_id
1 'polypeptide(L)' 'MKNSYAEMTYAELVAKRDDLRREALNLRMAKVLGHVENPLAIRTTRRDIARLNTLIHEYALGIRTKSN' A
#
# COMPACT_ATOMS: atom_id res chain seq x y z
N MET A 1 -0.76 8.60 -10.87
CA MET A 1 -1.69 7.46 -11.04
C MET A 1 -2.54 7.34 -9.79
N LYS A 2 -3.86 7.52 -9.93
CA LYS A 2 -4.86 7.32 -8.87
C LYS A 2 -5.08 5.82 -8.75
N ASN A 3 -4.37 5.15 -7.85
CA ASN A 3 -4.76 3.78 -7.48
C ASN A 3 -6.06 3.91 -6.67
N SER A 4 -7.18 3.50 -7.28
CA SER A 4 -8.52 3.59 -6.68
C SER A 4 -8.67 2.51 -5.62
N TYR A 5 -8.07 2.73 -4.44
CA TYR A 5 -8.26 1.87 -3.27
C TYR A 5 -9.55 2.21 -2.51
N ALA A 6 -10.33 3.19 -3.00
CA ALA A 6 -11.55 3.66 -2.36
C ALA A 6 -12.69 2.63 -2.41
N GLU A 7 -12.62 1.68 -3.34
CA GLU A 7 -13.67 0.69 -3.58
C GLU A 7 -13.43 -0.64 -2.83
N MET A 8 -12.25 -0.86 -2.27
CA MET A 8 -11.93 -2.10 -1.57
C MET A 8 -12.54 -2.14 -0.15
N THR A 9 -12.90 -3.33 0.30
CA THR A 9 -13.36 -3.59 1.67
C THR A 9 -12.21 -3.47 2.67
N TYR A 10 -12.52 -3.32 3.96
CA TYR A 10 -11.50 -3.23 5.00
C TYR A 10 -10.53 -4.42 4.99
N ALA A 11 -11.05 -5.64 4.85
CA ALA A 11 -10.25 -6.86 4.81
C ALA A 11 -9.29 -6.88 3.60
N GLU A 12 -9.78 -6.48 2.42
CA GLU A 12 -8.96 -6.40 1.21
C GLU A 12 -7.88 -5.33 1.31
N LEU A 13 -8.17 -4.19 1.95
CA LEU A 13 -7.17 -3.13 2.19
C LEU A 13 -6.04 -3.62 3.10
N VAL A 14 -6.37 -4.37 4.14
CA VAL A 14 -5.39 -4.96 5.06
C VAL A 14 -4.53 -6.02 4.34
N ALA A 15 -5.17 -6.90 3.55
CA ALA A 15 -4.45 -7.89 2.76
C ALA A 15 -3.50 -7.22 1.75
N LYS A 16 -3.99 -6.21 1.01
CA LYS A 16 -3.18 -5.48 0.03
C LYS A 16 -2.01 -4.73 0.66
N ARG A 17 -2.21 -4.17 1.86
CA ARG A 17 -1.13 -3.54 2.65
C ARG A 17 -0.01 -4.54 2.93
N ASP A 18 -0.34 -5.77 3.31
CA ASP A 18 0.66 -6.78 3.63
C ASP A 18 1.44 -7.24 2.41
N ASP A 19 0.76 -7.43 1.29
CA ASP A 19 1.43 -7.74 0.03
C ASP A 19 2.40 -6.63 -0.38
N LEU A 20 1.98 -5.37 -0.32
CA LEU A 20 2.84 -4.23 -0.63
C LEU A 20 4.01 -4.08 0.36
N ARG A 21 3.84 -4.47 1.63
CA ARG A 21 4.94 -4.49 2.60
C ARG A 21 5.98 -5.55 2.25
N ARG A 22 5.55 -6.74 1.82
CA ARG A 22 6.45 -7.80 1.35
C ARG A 22 7.21 -7.35 0.10
N GLU A 23 6.51 -6.75 -0.86
CA GLU A 23 7.13 -6.17 -2.05
C GLU A 23 8.14 -5.07 -1.70
N ALA A 24 7.80 -4.17 -0.78
CA ALA A 24 8.71 -3.13 -0.32
C ALA A 24 9.99 -3.69 0.34
N LEU A 25 9.87 -4.82 1.05
CA LEU A 25 11.03 -5.52 1.61
C LEU A 25 11.91 -6.08 0.49
N ASN A 26 11.32 -6.75 -0.50
CA ASN A 26 12.05 -7.28 -1.66
C ASN A 26 12.78 -6.16 -2.42
N LEU A 27 12.11 -5.04 -2.69
CA LEU A 27 12.72 -3.87 -3.33
C LEU A 27 13.85 -3.26 -2.48
N ARG A 28 13.73 -3.28 -1.15
CA ARG A 28 14.79 -2.83 -0.24
C ARG A 28 15.99 -3.76 -0.30
N MET A 29 15.77 -5.08 -0.32
CA MET A 29 16.85 -6.07 -0.46
C MET A 29 17.55 -5.92 -1.81
N ALA A 30 16.79 -5.80 -2.91
CA ALA A 30 17.34 -5.52 -4.23
C ALA A 30 18.17 -4.23 -4.26
N LYS A 31 17.76 -3.21 -3.48
CA LYS A 31 18.55 -1.99 -3.28
C LYS A 31 19.86 -2.19 -2.57
N VAL A 32 19.89 -3.01 -1.52
CA VAL A 32 21.13 -3.33 -0.82
C VAL A 32 22.07 -4.15 -1.71
N LEU A 33 21.51 -5.07 -2.51
CA LEU A 33 22.25 -5.92 -3.45
C LEU A 33 22.79 -5.17 -4.68
N GLY A 34 22.38 -3.91 -4.90
CA GLY A 34 22.85 -3.10 -6.04
C GLY A 34 22.14 -3.36 -7.38
N HIS A 35 21.20 -4.31 -7.43
CA HIS A 35 20.41 -4.65 -8.61
C HIS A 35 19.03 -3.96 -8.59
N VAL A 36 19.00 -2.63 -8.48
CA VAL A 36 17.73 -1.90 -8.56
C VAL A 36 17.43 -1.56 -9.99
N GLU A 37 16.59 -2.37 -10.63
CA GLU A 37 16.09 -2.09 -11.98
C GLU A 37 15.25 -0.80 -12.02
N ASN A 38 14.47 -0.53 -10.96
CA ASN A 38 13.61 0.66 -10.91
C ASN A 38 13.61 1.34 -9.53
N PRO A 39 14.43 2.38 -9.32
CA PRO A 39 14.45 3.16 -8.09
C PRO A 39 13.14 3.89 -7.79
N LEU A 40 12.36 4.21 -8.84
CA LEU A 40 11.08 4.89 -8.70
C LEU A 40 10.02 3.99 -8.05
N ALA A 41 10.12 2.68 -8.26
CA ALA A 41 9.22 1.67 -7.69
C ALA A 41 9.20 1.73 -6.16
N ILE A 42 10.37 1.89 -5.52
CA ILE A 42 10.48 2.04 -4.06
C ILE A 42 9.63 3.23 -3.58
N ARG A 43 9.67 4.33 -4.32
CA ARG A 43 8.93 5.54 -3.96
C ARG A 43 7.43 5.38 -4.19
N THR A 44 7.00 4.70 -5.26
CA THR A 44 5.59 4.43 -5.52
C THR A 44 5.01 3.48 -4.49
N THR A 45 5.66 2.34 -4.22
CA THR A 45 5.21 1.34 -3.23
C THR A 45 5.08 1.96 -1.84
N ARG A 46 6.03 2.79 -1.41
CA ARG A 46 5.91 3.53 -0.13
C ARG A 46 4.69 4.45 -0.08
N ARG A 47 4.38 5.16 -1.17
CA ARG A 47 3.20 6.04 -1.24
C ARG A 47 1.90 5.24 -1.27
N ASP A 48 1.89 4.07 -1.89
CA ASP A 48 0.73 3.20 -1.94
C ASP A 48 0.43 2.62 -0.55
N ILE A 49 1.45 2.17 0.20
CA ILE A 49 1.30 1.75 1.59
C ILE A 49 0.75 2.89 2.45
N ALA A 50 1.27 4.12 2.30
CA ALA A 50 0.77 5.27 3.05
C ALA A 50 -0.72 5.53 2.76
N ARG A 51 -1.13 5.51 1.48
CA ARG A 51 -2.54 5.68 1.09
C ARG A 51 -3.43 4.58 1.67
N LEU A 52 -3.00 3.31 1.65
CA LEU A 52 -3.75 2.22 2.26
C LEU A 52 -3.91 2.40 3.77
N ASN A 53 -2.84 2.79 4.47
CA ASN A 53 -2.92 3.04 5.92
C ASN A 53 -3.88 4.19 6.25
N THR A 54 -3.89 5.27 5.45
CA THR A 54 -4.86 6.35 5.62
C THR A 54 -6.29 5.84 5.47
N LEU A 55 -6.58 5.05 4.43
CA LEU A 55 -7.91 4.47 4.23
C LEU A 55 -8.32 3.54 5.38
N ILE A 56 -7.43 2.64 5.81
CA ILE A 56 -7.67 1.76 6.96
C ILE A 56 -8.00 2.58 8.21
N HIS A 57 -7.31 3.70 8.43
CA HIS A 57 -7.57 4.60 9.54
C HIS A 57 -8.92 5.34 9.40
N GLU A 58 -9.27 5.81 8.21
CA GLU A 58 -10.58 6.41 7.92
C GLU A 58 -11.74 5.43 8.17
N TYR A 59 -11.57 4.14 7.87
CA TYR A 59 -12.52 3.08 8.21
C TYR A 59 -12.61 2.87 9.73
N ALA A 60 -11.47 2.85 10.44
CA ALA A 60 -11.44 2.71 11.89
C ALA A 60 -12.10 3.89 12.62
N LEU A 61 -11.98 5.11 12.06
CA LEU A 61 -12.62 6.31 12.57
C LEU A 61 -14.11 6.42 12.20
N GLY A 62 -14.64 5.49 11.39
CA GLY A 62 -16.03 5.53 10.92
C GLY A 62 -16.34 6.65 9.92
N ILE A 63 -15.33 7.37 9.42
CA ILE A 63 -15.48 8.43 8.42
C ILE A 63 -15.89 7.83 7.07
N ARG A 64 -15.34 6.64 6.76
CA ARG A 64 -15.77 5.82 5.62
C ARG A 64 -16.63 4.66 6.12
N THR A 65 -17.93 4.88 6.10
CA THR A 65 -18.93 3.82 6.14
C THR A 65 -19.20 3.35 4.72
N LYS A 66 -18.53 2.28 4.27
CA LYS A 66 -19.15 1.44 3.25
C LYS A 66 -20.25 0.65 3.94
N SER A 67 -21.41 1.28 4.05
CA SER A 67 -22.69 0.59 4.18
C SER A 67 -22.95 -0.17 2.87
N ASN A 68 -23.17 -1.48 3.02
CA ASN A 68 -23.34 -2.53 2.00
C ASN A 68 -22.07 -3.06 1.30
#